data_AF-A0A060CDU5-F1
#
_entry.id   AF-A0A060CDU5-F1
#
_cell.length_a   1.000
_cell.length_b   1.000
_cell.length_c   1.000
_cell.angle_alpha   90.00
_cell.angle_beta   90.00
_cell.angle_gamma   90.00
#
_symmetry.space_group_name_H-M   'P 1'
#
loop_
_entity.id
_entity.type
_entity.pdbx_description
1 polymer ?
#
loop_
_entity_poly.entity_id
_entity_poly.type
_entity_poly.pdbx_seq_one_letter_code
_entity_poly.pdbx_strand_id
1 'polypeptide(L)'
;RCVYTGIYEPGHPSADAHGFRRDVATLVRELGPTLLRYPGGNFVSNYRWEDGVGPVDERPTRLDYAWRSIETNQVGTNEFLAWCERMNIEPVLAVNLGTRGLPEAMEYLEYVNGEPGTTRADRRGLDGHPQPWGVTRWCLGNEMDG
;
A
#
# COMPACT_ATOMS: atom_id res chain seq x y z
N ARG A 1 -3.84 -14.80 -4.05
CA ARG A 1 -5.02 -13.94 -3.80
C ARG A 1 -4.94 -13.39 -2.38
N CYS A 2 -4.02 -12.44 -2.13
CA CYS A 2 -3.78 -11.89 -0.79
C CYS A 2 -4.58 -10.60 -0.55
N VAL A 3 -4.52 -9.66 -1.50
CA VAL A 3 -5.26 -8.38 -1.45
C VAL A 3 -6.66 -8.56 -2.01
N TYR A 4 -6.78 -8.68 -3.34
CA TYR A 4 -8.05 -8.87 -4.02
C TYR A 4 -8.62 -10.26 -3.76
N THR A 5 -9.92 -10.30 -3.45
CA THR A 5 -10.67 -11.48 -2.96
C THR A 5 -10.08 -12.07 -1.66
N GLY A 6 -9.25 -11.30 -0.96
CA GLY A 6 -8.62 -11.63 0.30
C GLY A 6 -9.05 -10.61 1.35
N ILE A 7 -8.16 -9.66 1.70
CA ILE A 7 -8.54 -8.57 2.63
C ILE A 7 -9.50 -7.56 2.00
N TYR A 8 -9.50 -7.41 0.67
CA TYR A 8 -10.28 -6.42 -0.07
C TYR A 8 -11.19 -7.09 -1.11
N GLU A 9 -12.50 -6.89 -0.96
CA GLU A 9 -13.54 -7.44 -1.84
C GLU A 9 -14.85 -6.63 -1.68
N PRO A 10 -15.00 -5.48 -2.37
CA PRO A 10 -16.10 -4.54 -2.13
C PRO A 10 -17.52 -5.12 -2.30
N GLY A 11 -17.68 -6.14 -3.14
CA GLY A 11 -18.95 -6.83 -3.36
C GLY A 11 -19.28 -7.93 -2.33
N HIS A 12 -18.36 -8.22 -1.40
CA HIS A 12 -18.56 -9.30 -0.43
C HIS A 12 -19.57 -8.88 0.66
N PRO A 13 -20.47 -9.77 1.13
CA PRO A 13 -21.46 -9.42 2.16
C PRO A 13 -20.87 -8.87 3.47
N SER A 14 -19.63 -9.24 3.79
CA SER A 14 -18.91 -8.76 4.98
C SER A 14 -18.11 -7.47 4.75
N ALA A 15 -18.06 -6.93 3.53
CA ALA A 15 -17.27 -5.74 3.22
C ALA A 15 -17.70 -4.55 4.10
N ASP A 16 -16.72 -3.75 4.53
CA ASP A 16 -16.94 -2.45 5.17
C ASP A 16 -17.12 -1.34 4.11
N ALA A 17 -17.30 -0.10 4.57
CA ALA A 17 -17.49 1.05 3.68
C ALA A 17 -16.27 1.37 2.80
N HIS A 18 -15.10 0.78 3.10
CA HIS A 18 -13.87 0.92 2.36
C HIS A 18 -13.59 -0.30 1.46
N GLY A 19 -14.49 -1.28 1.41
CA GLY A 19 -14.36 -2.49 0.61
C GLY A 19 -13.53 -3.60 1.27
N PHE A 20 -13.08 -3.43 2.51
CA PHE A 20 -12.32 -4.46 3.23
C PHE A 20 -13.23 -5.44 3.96
N ARG A 21 -12.85 -6.71 3.95
CA ARG A 21 -13.65 -7.80 4.52
C ARG A 21 -13.57 -7.84 6.04
N ARG A 22 -14.71 -7.60 6.72
CA ARG A 22 -14.78 -7.59 8.19
C ARG A 22 -14.55 -8.95 8.83
N ASP A 23 -15.00 -10.03 8.18
CA ASP A 23 -14.75 -11.40 8.62
C ASP A 23 -13.25 -11.75 8.60
N VAL A 24 -12.53 -11.34 7.55
CA VAL A 24 -11.07 -11.48 7.49
C VAL A 24 -10.39 -10.60 8.54
N ALA A 25 -10.85 -9.35 8.72
CA ALA A 25 -10.33 -8.47 9.76
C ALA A 25 -10.50 -9.06 11.17
N THR A 26 -11.61 -9.72 11.49
CA THR A 26 -11.79 -10.41 12.77
C THR A 26 -10.73 -11.49 12.98
N LEU A 27 -10.51 -12.35 11.98
CA LEU A 27 -9.50 -13.42 12.05
C LEU A 27 -8.07 -12.87 12.18
N VAL A 28 -7.76 -11.77 11.48
CA VAL A 28 -6.46 -11.10 11.62
C VAL A 28 -6.27 -10.54 13.03
N ARG A 29 -7.30 -9.94 13.64
CA ARG A 29 -7.21 -9.49 15.04
C ARG A 29 -7.02 -10.66 16.02
N GLU A 30 -7.71 -11.78 15.80
CA GLU A 30 -7.56 -12.99 16.61
C GLU A 30 -6.16 -13.60 16.50
N LEU A 31 -5.55 -13.56 15.31
CA LEU A 31 -4.17 -14.00 15.10
C LEU A 31 -3.15 -13.10 15.80
N GLY A 32 -3.47 -11.81 15.97
CA GLY A 32 -2.65 -10.84 16.70
C GLY A 32 -1.30 -10.48 16.07
N PRO A 33 -1.17 -10.26 14.75
CA PRO A 33 0.07 -9.77 14.17
C PRO A 33 0.32 -8.34 14.63
N THR A 34 1.58 -8.01 14.92
CA THR A 34 2.00 -6.65 15.31
C THR A 34 2.54 -5.84 14.13
N LEU A 35 3.01 -6.52 13.09
CA LEU A 35 3.66 -5.94 11.92
C LEU A 35 3.07 -6.54 10.63
N LEU A 36 2.90 -5.71 9.60
CA LEU A 36 2.54 -6.17 8.26
C LEU A 36 3.39 -5.51 7.17
N ARG A 37 4.01 -6.33 6.33
CA ARG A 37 4.85 -5.91 5.21
C ARG A 37 4.04 -5.72 3.93
N TYR A 38 4.25 -4.62 3.21
CA TYR A 38 3.52 -4.25 1.97
C TYR A 38 4.36 -3.32 1.05
N PRO A 39 4.14 -3.28 -0.27
CA PRO A 39 3.42 -4.23 -1.13
C PRO A 39 4.35 -5.37 -1.57
N GLY A 40 5.11 -5.93 -0.63
CA GLY A 40 6.35 -6.65 -0.92
C GLY A 40 6.23 -8.00 -1.61
N GLY A 41 7.33 -8.74 -1.47
CA GLY A 41 7.69 -9.83 -2.37
C GLY A 41 8.16 -9.29 -3.71
N ASN A 42 8.34 -10.18 -4.68
CA ASN A 42 8.82 -9.85 -6.03
C ASN A 42 7.98 -8.78 -6.76
N PHE A 43 6.72 -8.58 -6.35
CA PHE A 43 5.83 -7.54 -6.89
C PHE A 43 6.47 -6.14 -6.80
N VAL A 44 7.05 -5.79 -5.65
CA VAL A 44 7.55 -4.42 -5.43
C VAL A 44 8.67 -4.03 -6.40
N SER A 45 9.44 -5.01 -6.89
CA SER A 45 10.58 -4.78 -7.78
C SER A 45 10.19 -4.27 -9.18
N ASN A 46 8.90 -4.29 -9.54
CA ASN A 46 8.37 -3.69 -10.76
C ASN A 46 7.23 -2.68 -10.54
N TYR A 47 6.93 -2.34 -9.28
CA TYR A 47 5.79 -1.51 -8.89
C TYR A 47 6.11 0.00 -8.86
N ARG A 48 5.13 0.84 -9.22
CA ARG A 48 5.20 2.31 -9.09
C ARG A 48 4.19 2.75 -8.04
N TRP A 49 4.64 3.26 -6.90
CA TRP A 49 3.77 3.60 -5.77
C TRP A 49 2.72 4.66 -6.13
N GLU A 50 3.04 5.54 -7.08
CA GLU A 50 2.18 6.60 -7.59
C GLU A 50 0.95 6.05 -8.31
N ASP A 51 1.06 4.86 -8.92
CA ASP A 51 -0.07 4.22 -9.61
C ASP A 51 -1.15 3.77 -8.60
N GLY A 52 -0.82 3.68 -7.30
CA GLY A 52 -1.71 3.26 -6.21
C GLY A 52 -2.21 4.40 -5.32
N VAL A 53 -2.09 5.67 -5.72
CA VAL A 53 -2.61 6.82 -4.94
C VAL A 53 -3.50 7.71 -5.80
N GLY A 54 -4.23 8.63 -5.17
CA GLY A 54 -5.22 9.48 -5.85
C GLY A 54 -6.56 8.78 -6.13
N PRO A 55 -7.45 9.42 -6.92
CA PRO A 55 -8.77 8.88 -7.27
C PRO A 55 -8.67 7.49 -7.90
N VAL A 56 -9.38 6.50 -7.33
CA VAL A 56 -9.27 5.08 -7.72
C VAL A 56 -9.62 4.85 -9.20
N ASP A 57 -10.55 5.62 -9.73
CA ASP A 57 -11.01 5.57 -11.12
C ASP A 57 -9.99 6.12 -12.13
N GLU A 58 -9.00 6.90 -11.68
CA GLU A 58 -7.90 7.41 -12.50
C GLU A 58 -6.64 6.52 -12.43
N ARG A 59 -6.62 5.53 -11.53
CA ARG A 59 -5.44 4.66 -11.33
C ARG A 59 -5.24 3.71 -12.51
N PRO A 60 -4.02 3.58 -13.04
CA PRO A 60 -3.78 2.74 -14.20
C PRO A 60 -3.81 1.27 -13.83
N THR A 61 -4.33 0.43 -14.72
CA THR A 61 -4.13 -1.01 -14.67
C THR A 61 -2.74 -1.37 -15.21
N ARG A 62 -2.01 -2.23 -14.50
CA ARG A 62 -0.64 -2.66 -14.85
C ARG A 62 -0.53 -4.18 -14.95
N LEU A 63 0.46 -4.63 -15.71
CA LEU A 63 0.91 -6.02 -15.65
C LEU A 63 1.96 -6.13 -14.54
N ASP A 64 1.73 -7.00 -13.56
CA ASP A 64 2.78 -7.45 -12.64
C ASP A 64 3.56 -8.59 -13.28
N TYR A 65 4.84 -8.34 -13.53
CA TYR A 65 5.74 -9.31 -14.15
C TYR A 65 6.15 -10.44 -13.20
N ALA A 66 6.15 -10.20 -11.88
CA ALA A 66 6.57 -11.19 -10.89
C ALA A 66 5.60 -12.37 -10.85
N TRP A 67 4.29 -12.10 -10.85
CA TRP A 67 3.25 -13.11 -10.75
C TRP A 67 2.38 -13.23 -12.01
N ARG A 68 2.81 -12.63 -13.13
CA ARG A 68 2.11 -12.67 -14.44
C ARG A 68 0.62 -12.33 -14.32
N SER A 69 0.32 -11.30 -13.54
CA SER A 69 -1.04 -10.95 -13.12
C SER A 69 -1.37 -9.51 -13.48
N ILE A 70 -2.66 -9.21 -13.58
CA ILE A 70 -3.14 -7.83 -13.77
C ILE A 70 -3.31 -7.19 -12.39
N GLU A 71 -2.66 -6.06 -12.18
CA GLU A 71 -2.79 -5.20 -11.01
C GLU A 71 -3.70 -4.02 -11.35
N THR A 72 -4.80 -3.88 -10.62
CA THR A 72 -5.81 -2.83 -10.84
C THR A 72 -5.49 -1.55 -10.08
N ASN A 73 -4.59 -1.61 -9.09
CA ASN A 73 -4.22 -0.54 -8.16
C ASN A 73 -5.40 0.03 -7.33
N GLN A 74 -6.49 -0.72 -7.19
CA GLN A 74 -7.62 -0.32 -6.33
C GLN A 74 -7.22 -0.24 -4.86
N VAL A 75 -6.29 -1.09 -4.42
CA VAL A 75 -5.64 -0.97 -3.11
C VAL A 75 -4.21 -0.51 -3.34
N GLY A 76 -3.87 0.67 -2.84
CA GLY A 76 -2.51 1.17 -2.80
C GLY A 76 -2.11 1.61 -1.40
N THR A 77 -1.22 2.60 -1.33
CA THR A 77 -0.59 3.00 -0.06
C THR A 77 -1.61 3.47 0.97
N ASN A 78 -2.51 4.38 0.60
CA ASN A 78 -3.44 4.97 1.56
C ASN A 78 -4.47 3.96 2.07
N GLU A 79 -5.01 3.10 1.18
CA GLU A 79 -5.97 2.08 1.59
C GLU A 79 -5.33 1.06 2.55
N PHE A 80 -4.09 0.64 2.26
CA PHE A 80 -3.35 -0.28 3.14
C PHE A 80 -3.03 0.34 4.50
N LEU A 81 -2.49 1.56 4.53
CA LEU A 81 -2.13 2.23 5.78
C LEU A 81 -3.37 2.51 6.65
N ALA A 82 -4.47 2.97 6.04
CA ALA A 82 -5.74 3.14 6.76
C ALA A 82 -6.27 1.81 7.31
N TRP A 83 -6.10 0.70 6.59
CA TRP A 83 -6.50 -0.62 7.07
C TRP A 83 -5.63 -1.06 8.25
N CYS A 84 -4.30 -0.86 8.20
CA CYS A 84 -3.39 -1.11 9.31
C CYS A 84 -3.75 -0.29 10.56
N GLU A 85 -4.09 0.99 10.40
CA GLU A 85 -4.55 1.85 11.50
C GLU A 85 -5.82 1.31 12.17
N ARG A 86 -6.86 0.95 11.39
CA ARG A 86 -8.11 0.34 11.91
C ARG A 86 -7.90 -1.01 12.59
N MET A 87 -6.78 -1.66 12.29
CA MET A 87 -6.40 -2.95 12.82
C MET A 87 -5.41 -2.84 14.00
N ASN A 88 -4.91 -1.63 14.28
CA ASN A 88 -3.83 -1.38 15.25
C ASN A 88 -2.58 -2.24 14.97
N ILE A 89 -2.15 -2.25 13.71
CA ILE A 89 -0.98 -2.99 13.23
C ILE A 89 0.05 -2.01 12.68
N GLU A 90 1.32 -2.19 13.02
CA GLU A 90 2.41 -1.36 12.49
C GLU A 90 2.75 -1.76 11.03
N PRO A 91 2.69 -0.83 10.06
CA PRO A 91 3.03 -1.13 8.69
C PRO A 91 4.55 -1.13 8.46
N VAL A 92 5.02 -2.03 7.58
CA VAL A 92 6.38 -2.04 7.04
C VAL A 92 6.30 -1.87 5.53
N LEU A 93 6.76 -0.72 5.02
CA LEU A 93 6.68 -0.42 3.58
C LEU A 93 7.94 -0.86 2.84
N ALA A 94 7.79 -1.46 1.66
CA ALA A 94 8.90 -1.77 0.77
C ALA A 94 8.99 -0.75 -0.37
N VAL A 95 10.22 -0.33 -0.70
CA VAL A 95 10.49 0.52 -1.88
C VAL A 95 10.96 -0.32 -3.05
N ASN A 96 10.59 0.09 -4.28
CA ASN A 96 11.06 -0.55 -5.50
C ASN A 96 12.53 -0.19 -5.76
N LEU A 97 13.41 -1.19 -5.72
CA LEU A 97 14.82 -1.09 -6.13
C LEU A 97 15.17 -2.03 -7.29
N GLY A 98 14.17 -2.55 -7.99
CA GLY A 98 14.34 -3.34 -9.22
C GLY A 98 14.33 -2.46 -10.46
N THR A 99 13.17 -1.89 -10.78
CA THR A 99 13.00 -0.99 -11.94
C THR A 99 13.10 0.50 -11.60
N ARG A 100 13.24 0.83 -10.31
CA ARG A 100 13.34 2.21 -9.79
C ARG A 100 14.48 2.31 -8.77
N GLY A 101 14.68 3.49 -8.17
CA GLY A 101 15.79 3.68 -7.25
C GLY A 101 15.58 4.78 -6.21
N LEU A 102 16.68 5.45 -5.88
CA LEU A 102 16.73 6.42 -4.79
C LEU A 102 15.75 7.61 -4.96
N PRO A 103 15.62 8.25 -6.14
CA PRO A 103 14.70 9.39 -6.30
C PRO A 103 13.26 9.03 -5.90
N GLU A 104 12.78 7.90 -6.39
CA GLU A 104 11.45 7.41 -6.09
C GLU A 104 11.22 7.06 -4.64
N ALA A 105 12.22 6.45 -4.01
CA ALA A 105 12.15 6.09 -2.61
C ALA A 105 12.07 7.36 -1.73
N MET A 106 12.81 8.42 -2.08
CA MET A 106 12.74 9.71 -1.38
C MET A 106 11.38 10.37 -1.57
N GLU A 107 10.85 10.41 -2.80
CA GLU A 107 9.52 10.96 -3.06
C GLU A 107 8.42 10.18 -2.35
N TYR A 108 8.55 8.85 -2.26
CA TYR A 108 7.59 8.03 -1.54
C TYR A 108 7.65 8.28 -0.03
N LEU A 109 8.85 8.42 0.53
CA LEU A 109 9.05 8.79 1.92
C LEU A 109 8.44 10.17 2.24
N GLU A 110 8.67 11.16 1.36
CA GLU A 110 8.08 12.50 1.48
C GLU A 110 6.55 12.44 1.40
N TYR A 111 5.99 11.68 0.45
CA TYR A 111 4.55 11.48 0.34
C TYR A 111 3.97 10.87 1.63
N VAL A 112 4.59 9.81 2.16
CA VAL A 112 4.04 9.07 3.31
C VAL A 112 4.23 9.82 4.63
N ASN A 113 5.41 10.43 4.85
CA ASN A 113 5.80 10.97 6.15
C ASN A 113 6.11 12.48 6.18
N GLY A 114 6.11 13.16 5.03
CA GLY A 114 6.40 14.58 4.98
C GLY A 114 5.29 15.42 5.64
N GLU A 115 5.69 16.47 6.34
CA GLU A 115 4.78 17.52 6.79
C GLU A 115 4.21 18.30 5.59
N PRO A 116 2.96 18.81 5.67
CA PRO A 116 2.40 19.67 4.63
C PRO A 116 3.31 20.86 4.29
N GLY A 117 3.30 21.27 3.03
CA GLY A 117 4.13 22.37 2.50
C GLY A 117 5.10 21.96 1.38
N THR A 118 5.10 20.69 0.97
CA THR A 118 5.86 20.20 -0.18
C THR A 118 4.95 19.47 -1.17
N THR A 119 5.35 19.41 -2.43
CA THR A 119 4.53 18.82 -3.51
C THR A 119 4.05 17.40 -3.20
N ARG A 120 4.88 16.52 -2.63
CA ARG A 120 4.47 15.14 -2.34
C ARG A 120 3.61 15.05 -1.07
N ALA A 121 3.94 15.80 -0.02
CA ALA A 121 3.14 15.81 1.20
C ALA A 121 1.76 16.44 0.98
N ASP A 122 1.68 17.54 0.23
CA ASP A 122 0.42 18.19 -0.10
C ASP A 122 -0.45 17.30 -0.99
N ARG A 123 0.17 16.52 -1.89
CA ARG A 123 -0.55 15.52 -2.68
C ARG A 123 -1.21 14.46 -1.80
N ARG A 124 -0.55 13.97 -0.74
CA ARG A 124 -1.18 13.06 0.24
C ARG A 124 -2.43 13.68 0.87
N GLY A 125 -2.39 14.98 1.15
CA GLY A 125 -3.56 15.75 1.60
C GLY A 125 -4.70 15.77 0.59
N LEU A 126 -4.41 16.01 -0.69
CA LEU A 126 -5.40 15.95 -1.77
C LEU A 126 -5.98 14.55 -1.97
N ASP A 127 -5.17 13.52 -1.70
CA ASP A 127 -5.59 12.11 -1.75
C ASP A 127 -6.39 11.67 -0.50
N GLY A 128 -6.72 12.62 0.40
CA GLY A 128 -7.63 12.41 1.53
C GLY A 128 -6.97 12.21 2.90
N HIS A 129 -5.64 12.31 3.00
CA HIS A 129 -4.92 12.13 4.26
C HIS A 129 -3.86 13.23 4.50
N PRO A 130 -4.24 14.40 5.03
CA PRO A 130 -3.32 15.53 5.17
C PRO A 130 -2.19 15.29 6.19
N GLN A 131 -2.41 14.47 7.21
CA GLN A 131 -1.40 14.20 8.23
C GLN A 131 -0.34 13.19 7.75
N PRO A 132 0.92 13.26 8.21
CA PRO A 132 1.88 12.21 7.99
C PRO A 132 1.38 10.86 8.52
N TRP A 133 1.66 9.77 7.80
CA TRP A 133 1.31 8.42 8.24
C TRP A 133 2.24 7.89 9.35
N GLY A 134 3.42 8.47 9.52
CA GLY A 134 4.36 8.09 10.58
C GLY A 134 4.97 6.70 10.43
N VAL A 135 5.14 6.21 9.20
CA VAL A 135 5.74 4.88 8.93
C VAL A 135 7.23 4.89 9.28
N THR A 136 7.62 4.10 10.26
CA THR A 136 9.01 4.07 10.79
C THR A 136 9.87 2.96 10.18
N ARG A 137 9.26 1.91 9.61
CA ARG A 137 9.96 0.73 9.10
C ARG A 137 9.84 0.61 7.59
N TRP A 138 10.99 0.49 6.95
CA TRP A 138 11.11 0.42 5.49
C TRP A 138 12.02 -0.73 5.06
N CYS A 139 11.60 -1.46 4.03
CA CYS A 139 12.43 -2.44 3.33
C CYS A 139 13.03 -1.82 2.07
N LEU A 140 14.35 -1.90 1.92
CA LEU A 140 15.06 -1.48 0.72
C LEU A 140 15.02 -2.61 -0.31
N GLY A 141 14.03 -2.57 -1.21
CA GLY A 141 13.86 -3.59 -2.25
C GLY A 141 13.30 -4.93 -1.72
N ASN A 142 13.48 -5.97 -2.52
CA ASN A 142 13.13 -7.35 -2.20
C ASN A 142 14.11 -8.30 -2.91
N GLU A 143 14.81 -9.16 -2.15
CA GLU A 143 15.55 -10.35 -2.64
C GLU A 143 16.30 -10.12 -3.96
N MET A 144 17.15 -9.08 -3.98
CA MET A 144 17.85 -8.62 -5.19
C MET A 144 19.00 -9.55 -5.63
N ASP A 145 19.25 -10.62 -4.88
CA ASP A 145 20.29 -11.62 -5.10
C ASP A 145 19.84 -12.79 -5.99
N GLY A 146 18.53 -12.92 -6.24
CA GLY A 146 17.90 -14.03 -6.96
C GLY A 146 17.97 -13.98 -8.49
#